data_AF-A0A4Y7IQG7-F1
#
_entry.id   AF-A0A4Y7IQG7-F1
#
_cell.length_a   1.000
_cell.length_b   1.000
_cell.length_c   1.000
_cell.angle_alpha   90.00
_cell.angle_beta   90.00
_cell.angle_gamma   90.00
#
_symmetry.space_group_name_H-M   'P 1'
#
loop_
_entity.id
_entity.type
_entity.pdbx_description
1 polymer ?
#
loop_
_entity_poly.entity_id
_entity_poly.type
_entity_poly.pdbx_seq_one_letter_code
_entity_poly.pdbx_strand_id
1 'polypeptide(L)'
;MAAFVKSIDRNHLVTVGLEGFYGPAESTTKLSVNPGNWASKSGSDFLRNSKISNIDFTSVHIYPDHWFKDQTREEKLKYVEKWVVSHIDRRRQNPEEACTIY
;
A
#
# COMPACT_ATOMS: atom_id res chain seq x y z
N MET A 1 16.39 -3.46 6.05
CA MET A 1 16.10 -4.20 7.30
C MET A 1 15.58 -5.62 7.04
N ALA A 2 14.62 -5.82 6.12
CA ALA A 2 14.04 -7.14 5.84
C ALA A 2 15.07 -8.28 5.64
N ALA A 3 16.13 -8.06 4.84
CA ALA A 3 17.19 -9.05 4.65
C ALA A 3 17.93 -9.44 5.95
N PHE A 4 18.14 -8.47 6.86
CA PHE A 4 18.76 -8.74 8.15
C PHE A 4 17.83 -9.58 9.04
N VAL A 5 16.55 -9.24 9.11
CA VAL A 5 15.54 -10.01 9.84
C VAL A 5 15.47 -11.46 9.31
N LYS A 6 15.44 -11.64 7.98
CA LYS A 6 15.47 -12.97 7.36
C LYS A 6 16.77 -13.75 7.61
N SER A 7 17.88 -13.07 7.88
CA SER A 7 19.14 -13.74 8.21
C SER A 7 19.14 -14.37 9.61
N ILE A 8 18.39 -13.79 10.55
CA ILE A 8 18.26 -14.29 11.93
C ILE A 8 17.04 -15.20 12.12
N ASP A 9 15.96 -14.98 11.35
CA ASP A 9 14.74 -15.77 11.39
C ASP A 9 14.20 -16.05 9.99
N ARG A 10 14.28 -17.32 9.58
CA ARG A 10 13.83 -17.78 8.26
C ARG A 10 12.41 -18.35 8.25
N ASN A 11 11.76 -18.47 9.41
CA ASN A 11 10.47 -19.13 9.54
C ASN A 11 9.29 -18.14 9.47
N HIS A 12 9.49 -16.90 9.93
CA HIS A 12 8.42 -15.91 10.00
C HIS A 12 8.30 -15.06 8.73
N LEU A 13 7.06 -14.67 8.41
CA LEU A 13 6.77 -13.71 7.35
C LEU A 13 7.17 -12.30 7.77
N VAL A 14 7.67 -11.52 6.83
CA VAL A 14 8.15 -10.15 7.00
C VAL A 14 7.44 -9.24 6.00
N THR A 15 6.99 -8.08 6.51
CA THR A 15 6.42 -7.00 5.70
C THR A 15 6.99 -5.65 6.15
N VAL A 16 6.59 -4.58 5.47
CA VAL A 16 7.00 -3.20 5.80
C VAL A 16 6.03 -2.54 6.78
N GLY A 17 4.72 -2.80 6.69
CA GLY A 17 3.73 -2.25 7.64
C GLY A 17 3.36 -0.78 7.41
N LEU A 18 3.41 -0.29 6.17
CA LEU A 18 3.08 1.09 5.81
C LEU A 18 1.65 1.22 5.27
N GLU A 19 1.19 2.47 5.15
CA GLU A 19 -0.16 2.81 4.74
C GLU A 19 -0.49 2.38 3.31
N GLY A 20 0.50 2.26 2.43
CA GLY A 20 0.32 1.81 1.04
C GLY A 20 0.32 2.91 -0.02
N PHE A 21 0.86 4.09 0.27
CA PHE A 21 0.90 5.18 -0.70
C PHE A 21 1.81 4.90 -1.90
N TYR A 22 1.37 5.35 -3.08
CA TYR A 22 2.17 5.29 -4.30
C TYR A 22 3.17 6.46 -4.36
N GLY A 23 4.42 6.15 -4.69
CA GLY A 23 5.51 7.13 -4.79
C GLY A 23 5.39 8.06 -6.00
N PRO A 24 6.15 9.17 -6.03
CA PRO A 24 6.01 10.23 -7.05
C PRO A 24 6.52 9.83 -8.44
N ALA A 25 7.29 8.75 -8.54
CA ALA A 25 7.79 8.21 -9.80
C ALA A 25 6.79 7.27 -10.49
N GLU A 26 5.62 7.04 -9.89
CA GLU A 26 4.60 6.13 -10.42
C GLU A 26 3.69 6.79 -11.46
N SER A 27 3.00 5.97 -12.25
CA SER A 27 2.10 6.47 -13.29
C SER A 27 0.98 7.35 -12.73
N THR A 28 0.48 8.29 -13.53
CA THR A 28 -0.64 9.17 -13.16
C THR A 28 -1.85 8.40 -12.66
N THR A 29 -2.13 7.23 -13.26
CA THR A 29 -3.20 6.33 -12.84
C THR A 29 -3.00 5.83 -11.40
N LYS A 30 -1.77 5.44 -11.01
CA LYS A 30 -1.46 4.99 -9.65
C LYS A 30 -1.46 6.14 -8.64
N LEU A 31 -0.92 7.29 -9.02
CA LEU A 31 -0.99 8.50 -8.20
C LEU A 31 -2.43 8.95 -7.92
N SER A 32 -3.36 8.70 -8.85
CA SER A 32 -4.79 9.01 -8.65
C SER A 32 -5.48 8.15 -7.57
N VAL A 33 -4.85 7.05 -7.14
CA VAL A 33 -5.38 6.18 -6.07
C VAL A 33 -5.10 6.77 -4.69
N ASN A 34 -4.02 7.53 -4.55
CA ASN A 34 -3.66 8.18 -3.29
C ASN A 34 -4.78 9.11 -2.78
N PRO A 35 -4.91 9.29 -1.45
CA PRO A 35 -5.93 10.16 -0.88
C PRO A 35 -5.68 11.64 -1.20
N GLY A 36 -4.45 12.01 -1.54
CA GLY A 36 -4.11 13.35 -2.00
C GLY A 36 -2.66 13.47 -2.42
N ASN A 37 -2.30 14.64 -2.98
CA ASN A 37 -0.94 14.93 -3.48
C ASN A 37 0.14 14.86 -2.39
N TRP A 38 -0.24 14.99 -1.12
CA TRP A 38 0.67 14.87 0.01
C TRP A 38 1.14 13.42 0.23
N ALA A 39 0.32 12.43 -0.13
CA ALA A 39 0.60 11.02 0.15
C ALA A 39 1.81 10.52 -0.64
N SER A 40 2.00 10.96 -1.89
CA SER A 40 3.21 10.63 -2.68
C SER A 40 4.47 11.32 -2.17
N LYS A 41 4.34 12.33 -1.31
CA LYS A 41 5.45 13.08 -0.71
C LYS A 41 5.75 12.64 0.73
N SER A 42 5.06 11.61 1.22
CA SER A 42 5.26 11.03 2.56
C SER A 42 6.59 10.29 2.71
N GLY A 43 7.29 10.02 1.60
CA GLY A 43 8.52 9.22 1.60
C GLY A 43 8.28 7.71 1.52
N SER A 44 7.02 7.27 1.39
CA SER A 44 6.65 5.88 1.17
C SER A 44 6.38 5.60 -0.32
N ASP A 45 6.78 4.42 -0.78
CA ASP A 45 6.46 3.92 -2.12
C ASP A 45 6.07 2.44 -2.04
N PHE A 46 4.77 2.19 -2.08
CA PHE A 46 4.19 0.84 -2.00
C PHE A 46 4.76 -0.11 -3.05
N LEU A 47 4.93 0.34 -4.30
CA LEU A 47 5.37 -0.53 -5.39
C LEU A 47 6.86 -0.86 -5.30
N ARG A 48 7.68 0.09 -4.87
CA ARG A 48 9.11 -0.20 -4.64
C ARG A 48 9.30 -1.14 -3.46
N ASN A 49 8.54 -0.92 -2.39
CA ASN A 49 8.59 -1.76 -1.20
C ASN A 49 8.11 -3.19 -1.47
N SER A 50 7.06 -3.37 -2.28
CA SER A 50 6.55 -4.71 -2.61
C SER A 50 7.51 -5.55 -3.45
N LYS A 51 8.36 -4.90 -4.26
CA LYS A 51 9.33 -5.57 -5.14
C LYS A 51 10.59 -6.08 -4.43
N ILE A 52 10.73 -5.84 -3.13
CA ILE A 52 11.90 -6.29 -2.36
C ILE A 52 11.78 -7.79 -2.07
N SER A 53 12.77 -8.58 -2.48
CA SER A 53 12.74 -10.06 -2.37
C SER A 53 12.62 -10.63 -0.96
N ASN A 54 12.90 -9.83 0.08
CA ASN A 54 12.79 -10.25 1.50
C ASN A 54 11.47 -9.81 2.15
N ILE A 55 10.52 -9.30 1.36
CA ILE A 55 9.15 -8.97 1.78
C ILE A 55 8.25 -10.08 1.27
N ASP A 56 7.59 -10.80 2.17
CA ASP A 56 6.78 -11.96 1.80
C ASP A 56 5.33 -11.58 1.48
N PHE A 57 4.85 -10.48 2.05
CA PHE A 57 3.51 -9.97 1.80
C PHE A 57 3.47 -8.46 1.94
N THR A 58 2.48 -7.88 1.28
CA THR A 58 2.21 -6.44 1.31
C THR A 58 1.07 -6.14 2.27
N SER A 59 1.14 -4.96 2.89
CA SER A 59 0.09 -4.43 3.75
C SER A 59 -0.27 -3.03 3.30
N VAL A 60 -1.53 -2.65 3.51
CA VAL A 60 -1.99 -1.26 3.40
C VAL A 60 -2.90 -0.95 4.57
N HIS A 61 -2.94 0.31 4.96
CA HIS A 61 -3.88 0.83 5.95
C HIS A 61 -4.91 1.71 5.25
N ILE A 62 -6.03 1.96 5.90
CA ILE A 62 -7.00 2.93 5.39
C ILE A 62 -7.68 3.72 6.50
N TYR A 63 -7.57 5.06 6.43
CA TYR A 63 -8.15 5.96 7.43
C TYR A 63 -8.90 7.12 6.74
N PRO A 64 -10.07 6.87 6.11
CA PRO A 64 -10.77 7.88 5.31
C PRO A 64 -11.18 9.10 6.15
N ASP A 65 -11.52 8.91 7.41
CA ASP A 65 -11.88 10.00 8.32
C ASP A 65 -10.69 10.89 8.69
N HIS A 66 -9.47 10.35 8.66
CA HIS A 66 -8.25 11.13 8.92
C HIS A 66 -7.74 11.79 7.63
N TRP A 67 -7.81 11.10 6.51
CA TRP A 67 -7.29 11.59 5.23
C TRP A 67 -8.18 12.65 4.58
N PHE A 68 -9.49 12.62 4.87
CA PHE A 68 -10.47 13.54 4.29
C PHE A 68 -11.28 14.26 5.36
N LYS A 69 -11.05 15.57 5.50
CA LYS A 69 -11.78 16.43 6.44
C LYS A 69 -13.15 16.84 5.93
N ASP A 70 -13.27 17.05 4.62
CA ASP A 70 -14.45 17.70 4.01
C ASP A 70 -15.28 16.76 3.10
N GLN A 71 -15.05 15.45 3.15
CA GLN A 71 -15.80 14.47 2.37
C GLN A 71 -16.99 13.88 3.14
N THR A 72 -18.07 13.60 2.42
CA THR A 72 -19.23 12.89 2.97
C THR A 72 -18.89 11.42 3.25
N ARG A 73 -19.78 10.76 4.02
CA ARG A 73 -19.65 9.33 4.30
C ARG A 73 -19.67 8.50 3.02
N GLU A 74 -20.53 8.85 2.06
CA GLU A 74 -20.68 8.14 0.79
C GLU A 74 -19.43 8.28 -0.08
N GLU A 75 -18.80 9.45 -0.09
CA GLU A 75 -17.53 9.68 -0.79
C GLU A 75 -16.39 8.87 -0.17
N LYS A 76 -16.30 8.86 1.16
CA LYS A 76 -15.33 8.04 1.90
C LYS A 76 -15.50 6.54 1.61
N LEU A 77 -16.73 6.04 1.55
CA LEU A 77 -17.01 4.64 1.22
C LEU A 77 -16.60 4.29 -0.21
N LYS A 78 -16.90 5.16 -1.19
CA LYS A 78 -16.43 4.98 -2.57
C LYS A 78 -14.91 4.99 -2.67
N TYR A 79 -14.25 5.84 -1.88
CA TYR A 79 -12.80 5.84 -1.80
C TYR A 79 -12.26 4.53 -1.22
N VAL A 80 -12.87 4.00 -0.15
CA VAL A 80 -12.47 2.72 0.45
C VAL A 80 -12.52 1.59 -0.56
N GLU A 81 -13.61 1.48 -1.31
CA GLU A 81 -13.75 0.49 -2.38
C GLU A 81 -12.64 0.65 -3.43
N LYS A 82 -12.43 1.88 -3.94
CA LYS A 82 -11.36 2.17 -4.90
C LYS A 82 -9.98 1.80 -4.35
N TRP A 83 -9.71 2.12 -3.09
CA TRP A 83 -8.43 1.85 -2.42
C TRP A 83 -8.18 0.34 -2.36
N VAL A 84 -9.16 -0.43 -1.87
CA VAL A 84 -9.09 -1.89 -1.75
C VAL A 84 -8.88 -2.54 -3.11
N VAL A 85 -9.73 -2.22 -4.10
CA VAL A 85 -9.66 -2.82 -5.44
C VAL A 85 -8.32 -2.51 -6.11
N SER A 86 -7.83 -1.27 -6.01
CA SER A 86 -6.57 -0.87 -6.65
C SER A 86 -5.35 -1.61 -6.11
N HIS A 87 -5.35 -1.96 -4.82
CA HIS A 87 -4.27 -2.73 -4.19
C HIS A 87 -4.42 -4.24 -4.39
N ILE A 88 -5.66 -4.75 -4.49
CA ILE A 88 -5.91 -6.15 -4.84
C ILE A 88 -5.60 -6.44 -6.31
N ASP A 89 -5.97 -5.57 -7.24
CA ASP A 89 -5.71 -5.81 -8.67
C ASP A 89 -4.20 -5.87 -8.99
N ARG A 90 -3.36 -5.27 -8.15
CA ARG A 90 -1.91 -5.50 -8.21
C ARG A 90 -1.54 -6.96 -7.91
N ARG A 91 -2.18 -7.61 -6.94
CA ARG A 91 -2.02 -9.05 -6.67
C ARG A 91 -2.23 -9.89 -7.93
N ARG A 92 -3.22 -9.52 -8.75
CA ARG A 92 -3.52 -10.25 -10.00
C ARG A 92 -2.38 -10.18 -11.02
N GLN A 93 -1.54 -9.15 -10.95
CA GLN A 93 -0.37 -9.01 -11.82
C GLN A 93 0.86 -9.76 -11.27
N ASN A 94 0.97 -9.94 -9.94
CA ASN A 94 2.02 -10.73 -9.26
C ASN A 94 1.37 -11.70 -8.25
N PRO A 95 0.98 -12.92 -8.66
CA PRO A 95 0.21 -13.84 -7.83
C PRO A 95 0.95 -14.41 -6.60
N GLU A 96 2.27 -14.23 -6.53
CA GLU A 96 3.09 -14.70 -5.39
C GLU A 96 3.14 -13.72 -4.21
N GLU A 97 2.65 -12.47 -4.37
CA GLU A 97 2.62 -11.45 -3.31
C GLU A 97 1.22 -11.44 -2.65
N ALA A 98 1.09 -11.96 -1.42
CA ALA A 98 -0.14 -11.76 -0.64
C ALA A 98 -0.30 -10.28 -0.27
N CYS A 99 -1.52 -9.72 -0.38
CA CYS A 99 -1.83 -8.36 0.05
C CYS A 99 -2.91 -8.43 1.14
N THR A 100 -2.58 -7.95 2.34
CA THR A 100 -3.48 -7.91 3.49
C THR A 100 -3.86 -6.47 3.78
N ILE A 101 -5.16 -6.22 3.95
CA ILE A 101 -5.70 -4.90 4.24
C ILE A 101 -6.06 -4.87 5.72
N TYR A 102 -5.50 -3.91 6.45
CA TYR A 102 -5.75 -3.68 7.88
C TYR A 102 -6.50 -2.38 8.11
#